data_AF-A0A661TQ72-F1
#
_entry.id   AF-A0A661TQ72-F1
#
_cell.length_a   1.000
_cell.length_b   1.000
_cell.length_c   1.000
_cell.angle_alpha   90.00
_cell.angle_beta   90.00
_cell.angle_gamma   90.00
#
_symmetry.space_group_name_H-M   'P 1'
#
loop_
_entity.id
_entity.type
_entity.pdbx_description
1 polymer ?
#
loop_
_entity_poly.entity_id
_entity_poly.type
_entity_poly.pdbx_seq_one_letter_code
_entity_poly.pdbx_strand_id
1 'polypeptide(L)'
;MEIPEKYKKYIKEPNEFPGFPSEPANNYWRYPRIVNGWWHTLTGSEQKVLDYILRHTWGYDKDCDAISWTQFQKGIYSKKEHKWIDKGIGLSRQAIDWAINGRKGYSKGLIKKGFIIAVKKRGKTTVYKLKTSQQISLQ
;
A
#
# COMPACT_ATOMS: atom_id res chain seq x y z
N MET A 1 12.33 -30.49 7.43
CA MET A 1 11.10 -30.91 8.13
C MET A 1 10.07 -31.19 7.05
N GLU A 2 9.68 -32.45 6.84
CA GLU A 2 8.68 -32.81 5.82
C GLU A 2 7.29 -32.29 6.22
N ILE A 3 6.56 -31.72 5.25
CA ILE A 3 5.19 -31.25 5.46
C ILE A 3 4.30 -32.48 5.69
N PRO A 4 3.57 -32.57 6.82
CA PRO A 4 2.70 -33.71 7.10
C PRO A 4 1.65 -33.94 6.00
N GLU A 5 1.32 -35.21 5.70
CA GLU A 5 0.45 -35.63 4.58
C GLU A 5 -0.87 -34.84 4.52
N LYS A 6 -1.49 -34.59 5.68
CA LYS A 6 -2.76 -33.83 5.78
C LYS A 6 -2.68 -32.39 5.26
N TYR A 7 -1.47 -31.84 5.14
CA TYR A 7 -1.23 -30.50 4.62
C TYR A 7 -0.74 -30.47 3.17
N LYS A 8 -0.43 -31.63 2.55
CA LYS A 8 -0.02 -31.68 1.13
C LYS A 8 -1.11 -31.19 0.18
N LYS A 9 -2.39 -31.32 0.57
CA LYS A 9 -3.53 -30.73 -0.17
C LYS A 9 -3.51 -29.19 -0.24
N TYR A 10 -2.65 -28.52 0.53
CA TYR A 10 -2.44 -27.08 0.48
C TYR A 10 -1.19 -26.68 -0.33
N ILE A 11 -0.52 -27.64 -0.97
CA ILE A 11 0.54 -27.35 -1.96
C ILE A 11 -0.14 -26.80 -3.21
N LYS A 12 0.31 -25.62 -3.64
CA LYS A 12 -0.40 -24.78 -4.59
C LYS A 12 0.25 -24.78 -5.98
N GLU A 13 -0.59 -24.55 -6.99
CA GLU A 13 -0.21 -24.45 -8.42
C GLU A 13 0.65 -23.19 -8.71
N PRO A 14 1.41 -23.14 -9.82
CA PRO A 14 2.39 -22.08 -10.12
C PRO A 14 1.85 -20.64 -10.13
N ASN A 15 0.54 -20.45 -10.32
CA ASN A 15 -0.11 -19.14 -10.40
C ASN A 15 -0.79 -18.68 -9.11
N GLU A 16 -0.62 -19.42 -8.02
CA GLU A 16 -1.24 -19.09 -6.75
C GLU A 16 -0.23 -18.46 -5.78
N PHE A 17 -0.75 -17.86 -4.70
CA PHE A 17 0.10 -17.31 -3.65
C PHE A 17 0.96 -18.44 -3.03
N PRO A 18 2.31 -18.33 -3.05
CA PRO A 18 3.21 -19.41 -2.65
C PRO A 18 3.28 -19.63 -1.13
N GLY A 19 2.53 -18.85 -0.34
CA GLY A 19 2.62 -18.82 1.11
C GLY A 19 3.59 -17.75 1.62
N PHE A 20 3.65 -17.62 2.95
CA PHE A 20 4.61 -16.75 3.63
C PHE A 20 5.91 -17.52 3.88
N PRO A 21 7.08 -16.84 3.92
CA PRO A 21 8.31 -17.47 4.39
C PRO A 21 8.13 -17.96 5.84
N SER A 22 8.85 -19.01 6.22
CA SER A 22 8.77 -19.60 7.57
C SER A 22 9.15 -18.62 8.68
N GLU A 23 9.99 -17.64 8.35
CA GLU A 23 10.40 -16.57 9.26
C GLU A 23 10.42 -15.22 8.54
N PRO A 24 10.11 -14.11 9.23
CA PRO A 24 10.23 -12.77 8.69
C PRO A 24 11.70 -12.33 8.70
N ALA A 25 12.54 -13.00 7.93
CA ALA A 25 13.98 -12.71 7.90
C ALA A 25 14.27 -11.38 7.20
N ASN A 26 14.04 -11.32 5.88
CA ASN A 26 14.50 -10.20 5.03
C ASN A 26 13.44 -9.65 4.07
N ASN A 27 12.25 -10.26 3.98
CA ASN A 27 11.19 -9.88 3.03
C ASN A 27 9.93 -9.37 3.75
N TYR A 28 10.11 -8.43 4.67
CA TYR A 28 9.02 -7.77 5.36
C TYR A 28 9.32 -6.29 5.53
N TRP A 29 8.30 -5.51 5.83
CA TRP A 29 8.44 -4.11 6.20
C TRP A 29 7.64 -3.85 7.48
N ARG A 30 8.07 -2.86 8.27
CA ARG A 30 7.42 -2.53 9.55
C ARG A 30 6.13 -1.75 9.30
N TYR A 31 5.00 -2.38 9.56
CA TYR A 31 3.68 -1.74 9.43
C TYR A 31 3.42 -0.73 10.57
N PRO A 32 2.95 0.50 10.30
CA PRO A 32 2.65 1.46 11.35
C PRO A 32 1.47 1.00 12.23
N ARG A 33 1.78 0.65 13.49
CA ARG A 33 0.82 0.09 14.46
C ARG A 33 -0.41 0.97 14.69
N ILE A 34 -0.28 2.29 14.55
CA ILE A 34 -1.39 3.23 14.72
C ILE A 34 -2.58 2.90 13.81
N VAL A 35 -2.32 2.37 12.62
CA VAL A 35 -3.36 2.09 11.62
C VAL A 35 -4.33 1.01 12.13
N ASN A 36 -3.89 0.08 13.00
CA ASN A 36 -4.76 -0.96 13.57
C ASN A 36 -6.03 -0.41 14.24
N GLY A 37 -5.92 0.75 14.92
CA GLY A 37 -7.06 1.39 15.57
C GLY A 37 -8.07 2.01 14.58
N TRP A 38 -7.70 2.15 13.31
CA TRP A 38 -8.45 2.87 12.29
C TRP A 38 -8.90 2.00 11.11
N TRP A 39 -8.54 0.71 11.07
CA TRP A 39 -8.94 -0.21 9.99
C TRP A 39 -10.45 -0.21 9.74
N HIS A 40 -11.25 -0.14 10.81
CA HIS A 40 -12.71 -0.11 10.73
C HIS A 40 -13.26 1.08 9.92
N THR A 41 -12.48 2.15 9.74
CA THR A 41 -12.88 3.34 8.97
C THR A 41 -12.56 3.22 7.48
N LEU A 42 -11.81 2.20 7.06
CA LEU A 42 -11.28 2.04 5.70
C LEU A 42 -12.08 0.98 4.94
N THR A 43 -12.44 1.30 3.71
CA THR A 43 -12.92 0.30 2.75
C THR A 43 -11.74 -0.57 2.28
N GLY A 44 -12.03 -1.75 1.72
CA GLY A 44 -10.97 -2.62 1.18
C GLY A 44 -10.12 -1.95 0.09
N SER A 45 -10.71 -1.09 -0.74
CA SER A 45 -9.97 -0.31 -1.75
C SER A 45 -9.07 0.75 -1.10
N GLU A 46 -9.55 1.45 -0.08
CA GLU A 46 -8.74 2.43 0.66
C GLU A 46 -7.60 1.78 1.40
N GLN A 47 -7.84 0.64 2.05
CA GLN A 47 -6.80 -0.13 2.74
C GLN A 47 -5.68 -0.54 1.76
N LYS A 48 -6.03 -1.12 0.60
CA LYS A 48 -5.05 -1.49 -0.43
C LYS A 48 -4.22 -0.29 -0.93
N VAL A 49 -4.87 0.84 -1.17
CA VAL A 49 -4.18 2.06 -1.62
C VAL A 49 -3.29 2.62 -0.51
N LEU A 50 -3.78 2.68 0.73
CA LEU A 50 -3.03 3.16 1.88
C LEU A 50 -1.80 2.27 2.13
N ASP A 51 -1.96 0.95 2.12
CA ASP A 51 -0.86 0.00 2.32
C ASP A 51 0.19 0.09 1.22
N TYR A 52 -0.22 0.39 -0.02
CA TYR A 52 0.72 0.64 -1.10
C TYR A 52 1.53 1.92 -0.85
N ILE A 53 0.87 3.01 -0.48
CA ILE A 53 1.55 4.27 -0.12
C ILE A 53 2.48 4.04 1.07
N LEU A 54 2.01 3.39 2.14
CA LEU A 54 2.82 3.08 3.33
C LEU A 54 4.06 2.25 3.00
N ARG A 55 3.92 1.18 2.20
CA ARG A 55 5.05 0.37 1.75
C ARG A 55 6.09 1.21 1.00
N HIS A 56 5.64 2.15 0.18
CA HIS A 56 6.50 3.02 -0.64
C HIS A 56 7.00 4.24 0.11
N THR A 57 6.51 4.51 1.32
CA THR A 57 6.92 5.65 2.16
C THR A 57 7.55 5.12 3.44
N TRP A 58 6.72 4.81 4.44
CA TRP A 58 7.12 4.27 5.73
C TRP A 58 8.01 3.02 5.60
N GLY A 59 7.73 2.13 4.65
CA GLY A 59 8.55 0.94 4.39
C GLY A 59 9.98 1.23 3.92
N TYR A 60 10.25 2.47 3.48
CA TYR A 60 11.58 2.99 3.10
C TYR A 60 12.03 4.12 4.02
N ASP A 61 11.51 4.18 5.26
CA ASP A 61 11.86 5.18 6.28
C ASP A 61 11.71 6.65 5.81
N LYS A 62 10.70 6.91 4.96
CA LYS A 62 10.35 8.27 4.49
C LYS A 62 8.87 8.58 4.70
N ASP A 63 8.54 9.86 4.83
CA ASP A 63 7.16 10.32 5.07
C ASP A 63 6.37 10.61 3.77
N CYS A 64 7.03 10.60 2.61
CA CYS A 64 6.41 10.87 1.32
C CYS A 64 7.11 10.19 0.15
N ASP A 65 6.39 10.00 -0.96
CA ASP A 65 6.94 9.48 -2.21
C ASP A 65 6.16 9.95 -3.44
N ALA A 66 6.83 10.01 -4.59
CA ALA A 66 6.19 10.25 -5.87
C ALA A 66 5.68 8.92 -6.44
N ILE A 67 4.35 8.76 -6.51
CA ILE A 67 3.73 7.51 -6.97
C ILE A 67 2.84 7.81 -8.17
N SER A 68 3.13 7.16 -9.29
CA SER A 68 2.34 7.29 -10.52
C SER A 68 1.12 6.38 -10.51
N TRP A 69 0.11 6.73 -11.31
CA TRP A 69 -1.05 5.87 -11.56
C TRP A 69 -0.66 4.50 -12.07
N THR A 70 0.31 4.45 -12.99
CA THR A 70 0.80 3.18 -13.56
C THR A 70 1.41 2.29 -12.49
N GLN A 71 2.10 2.85 -11.49
CA GLN A 71 2.63 2.06 -10.37
C GLN A 71 1.50 1.43 -9.55
N PHE A 72 0.46 2.18 -9.17
CA PHE A 72 -0.69 1.57 -8.49
C PHE A 72 -1.34 0.45 -9.32
N GLN A 73 -1.49 0.67 -10.62
CA GLN A 73 -2.22 -0.26 -11.50
C GLN A 73 -1.42 -1.50 -11.90
N LYS A 74 -0.12 -1.34 -12.18
CA LYS A 74 0.74 -2.35 -12.80
C LYS A 74 1.97 -2.72 -11.98
N GLY A 75 2.25 -1.97 -10.92
CA GLY A 75 3.41 -2.15 -10.06
C GLY A 75 4.70 -1.57 -10.63
N ILE A 76 5.81 -2.00 -10.04
CA ILE A 76 7.16 -1.52 -10.36
C ILE A 76 7.99 -2.67 -10.90
N TYR A 77 8.57 -2.46 -12.09
CA TYR A 77 9.60 -3.33 -12.66
C TYR A 77 10.97 -2.66 -12.55
N SER A 78 11.90 -3.30 -11.85
CA SER A 78 13.29 -2.86 -11.78
C SER A 78 14.03 -3.30 -13.03
N LYS A 79 14.28 -2.37 -13.95
CA LYS A 79 15.09 -2.65 -15.16
C LYS A 79 16.52 -3.06 -14.80
N LYS A 80 17.09 -2.47 -13.74
CA LYS A 80 18.44 -2.77 -13.27
C LYS A 80 18.56 -4.24 -12.81
N GLU A 81 17.57 -4.71 -12.04
CA GLU A 81 17.59 -6.05 -11.45
C GLU A 81 16.79 -7.08 -12.29
N HIS A 82 16.27 -6.67 -13.45
CA HIS A 82 15.44 -7.48 -14.33
C HIS A 82 14.28 -8.21 -13.63
N LYS A 83 13.72 -7.60 -12.59
CA LYS A 83 12.68 -8.24 -11.75
C LYS A 83 11.53 -7.29 -11.41
N TRP A 84 10.35 -7.87 -11.19
CA TRP A 84 9.22 -7.15 -10.59
C TRP A 84 9.48 -6.95 -9.10
N ILE A 85 9.35 -5.70 -8.64
CA ILE A 85 9.34 -5.35 -7.21
C ILE A 85 7.95 -5.64 -6.64
N ASP A 86 6.91 -5.28 -7.39
CA ASP A 86 5.51 -5.58 -7.09
C ASP A 86 4.68 -5.59 -8.38
N LYS A 87 3.43 -6.07 -8.33
CA LYS A 87 2.52 -6.16 -9.49
C LYS A 87 1.33 -5.20 -9.40
N GLY A 88 1.45 -4.13 -8.61
CA GLY A 88 0.37 -3.19 -8.33
C GLY A 88 -0.61 -3.72 -7.29
N ILE A 89 -1.78 -3.10 -7.19
CA ILE A 89 -2.77 -3.41 -6.15
C ILE A 89 -4.06 -4.08 -6.64
N GLY A 90 -4.15 -4.36 -7.95
CA GLY A 90 -5.30 -5.05 -8.55
C GLY A 90 -6.60 -4.25 -8.46
N LEU A 91 -6.53 -2.92 -8.56
CA LEU A 91 -7.69 -2.03 -8.60
C LEU A 91 -7.77 -1.29 -9.94
N SER A 92 -9.00 -0.97 -10.37
CA SER A 92 -9.21 -0.08 -11.51
C SER A 92 -8.74 1.34 -11.18
N ARG A 93 -8.43 2.13 -12.22
CA ARG A 93 -8.06 3.55 -12.05
C ARG A 93 -9.12 4.33 -11.27
N GLN A 94 -10.39 4.08 -11.55
CA GLN A 94 -11.50 4.72 -10.87
C GLN A 94 -11.59 4.33 -9.39
N ALA A 95 -11.38 3.05 -9.05
CA ALA A 95 -11.37 2.60 -7.66
C ALA A 95 -10.22 3.21 -6.85
N ILE A 96 -9.05 3.35 -7.46
CA ILE A 96 -7.90 4.05 -6.87
C ILE A 96 -8.23 5.54 -6.66
N ASP A 97 -8.84 6.19 -7.65
CA ASP A 97 -9.25 7.60 -7.52
C ASP A 97 -10.26 7.82 -6.40
N TRP A 98 -11.28 6.96 -6.31
CA TRP A 98 -12.26 7.02 -5.23
C TRP A 98 -11.65 6.72 -3.87
N ALA A 99 -10.69 5.79 -3.77
CA ALA A 99 -9.97 5.55 -2.52
C ALA A 99 -9.18 6.78 -2.07
N ILE A 100 -8.53 7.50 -2.99
CA ILE A 100 -7.72 8.67 -2.66
C ILE A 100 -8.60 9.89 -2.35
N ASN A 101 -9.52 10.23 -3.27
CA ASN A 101 -10.27 11.49 -3.27
C ASN A 101 -11.67 11.36 -2.67
N GLY A 102 -12.19 10.14 -2.56
CA GLY A 102 -13.58 9.85 -2.22
C GLY A 102 -14.48 9.85 -3.45
N ARG A 103 -15.74 9.43 -3.25
CA ARG A 103 -16.79 9.50 -4.26
C ARG A 103 -17.82 10.52 -3.80
N LYS A 104 -18.03 11.58 -4.58
CA LYS A 104 -18.94 12.69 -4.25
C LYS A 104 -20.32 12.15 -3.87
N GLY A 105 -20.77 12.43 -2.64
CA GLY A 105 -22.08 12.00 -2.13
C GLY A 105 -22.13 10.59 -1.54
N TYR A 106 -21.03 9.83 -1.54
CA TYR A 106 -21.02 8.43 -1.07
C TYR A 106 -19.98 8.18 0.01
N SER A 107 -18.73 8.58 -0.21
CA SER A 107 -17.64 8.26 0.71
C SER A 107 -16.55 9.33 0.73
N LYS A 108 -15.95 9.52 1.90
CA LYS A 108 -14.70 10.27 2.07
C LYS A 108 -13.56 9.34 1.68
N GLY A 109 -12.60 9.81 0.86
CA GLY A 109 -11.36 9.09 0.58
C GLY A 109 -10.25 9.38 1.61
N LEU A 110 -9.10 8.76 1.43
CA LEU A 110 -7.93 8.83 2.32
C LEU A 110 -7.47 10.27 2.64
N ILE A 111 -7.56 11.20 1.67
CA ILE A 111 -7.23 12.61 1.89
C ILE A 111 -8.19 13.24 2.90
N LYS A 112 -9.50 13.07 2.68
CA LYS A 112 -10.53 13.65 3.57
C LYS A 112 -10.60 12.96 4.92
N LYS A 113 -10.21 11.68 4.99
CA LYS A 113 -10.07 10.93 6.24
C LYS A 113 -8.78 11.29 7.00
N GLY A 114 -7.85 12.00 6.36
CA GLY A 114 -6.65 12.51 7.00
C GLY A 114 -5.52 11.50 7.14
N PHE A 115 -5.49 10.43 6.33
CA PHE A 115 -4.36 9.49 6.32
C PHE A 115 -3.19 10.03 5.49
N ILE A 116 -3.49 10.75 4.40
CA ILE A 116 -2.50 11.20 3.43
C ILE A 116 -2.78 12.63 2.95
N ILE A 117 -1.74 13.25 2.41
CA ILE A 117 -1.78 14.50 1.64
C ILE A 117 -1.30 14.18 0.23
N ALA A 118 -2.01 14.66 -0.80
CA ALA A 118 -1.62 14.49 -2.20
C ALA A 118 -1.20 15.83 -2.80
N VAL A 119 0.10 15.98 -3.11
CA VAL A 119 0.67 17.18 -3.71
C VAL A 119 0.77 16.98 -5.21
N LYS A 120 -0.06 17.69 -5.97
CA LYS A 120 -0.09 17.66 -7.43
C LYS A 120 0.65 18.87 -8.00
N LYS A 121 1.54 18.64 -8.97
CA LYS A 121 2.22 19.70 -9.75
C LYS A 121 2.02 19.42 -11.24
N ARG A 122 1.80 20.45 -12.05
CA ARG A 122 1.56 20.30 -13.50
C ARG A 122 2.72 19.56 -14.16
N GLY A 123 2.41 18.53 -14.94
CA GLY A 123 3.41 17.73 -15.66
C GLY A 123 4.32 16.87 -14.77
N LYS A 124 4.02 16.74 -13.47
CA LYS A 124 4.80 15.92 -12.53
C LYS A 124 3.92 14.86 -11.89
N THR A 125 4.53 13.74 -11.52
CA THR A 125 3.90 12.68 -10.73
C THR A 125 3.41 13.23 -9.40
N THR A 126 2.23 12.79 -8.96
CA THR A 126 1.68 13.15 -7.65
C THR A 126 2.60 12.65 -6.54
N VAL A 127 2.93 13.54 -5.60
CA VAL A 127 3.63 13.16 -4.38
C VAL A 127 2.60 12.88 -3.30
N TYR A 128 2.63 11.69 -2.73
CA TYR A 128 1.78 11.29 -1.61
C TYR A 128 2.59 11.36 -0.33
N LYS A 129 2.09 12.11 0.66
CA LYS A 129 2.71 12.28 1.98
C LYS A 129 1.80 11.70 3.05
N LEU A 130 2.37 10.96 4.01
CA LEU A 130 1.67 10.51 5.19
C LEU A 130 1.36 11.71 6.09
N LYS A 131 0.15 11.75 6.66
CA LYS A 131 -0.15 12.77 7.66
C LYS A 131 0.63 12.44 8.94
N THR A 132 1.59 13.29 9.28
CA THR A 132 2.34 13.20 10.53
C THR A 132 1.73 14.13 11.57
N SER A 133 1.64 13.66 12.81
CA SER A 133 1.36 14.50 13.97
C SER A 133 2.64 15.25 14.32
N GLN A 134 2.98 16.33 13.61
CA GLN A 134 4.02 17.24 14.11
C GLN A 134 3.55 17.82 15.45
N GLN A 135 4.46 17.82 16.43
CA GLN A 135 4.24 18.19 17.83
C GLN A 135 3.30 19.40 17.94
N ILE A 136 2.22 19.22 18.71
CA ILE A 136 1.61 20.34 19.40
C ILE A 136 2.67 20.79 20.40
N SER A 137 3.51 21.75 20.02
CA SER A 137 4.23 22.58 20.96
C SER A 137 3.16 23.42 21.67
N LEU A 138 2.59 22.86 22.74
CA LEU A 138 1.86 23.68 23.70
C LEU A 138 2.89 24.63 24.31
N GLN A 139 2.64 25.92 24.08
CA GLN A 139 3.26 27.04 24.78
C GLN A 139 3.05 26.91 26.29
#